data_AF-A0A0L7LK92-F1
#
_entry.id   AF-A0A0L7LK92-F1
#
_cell.length_a   1.000
_cell.length_b   1.000
_cell.length_c   1.000
_cell.angle_alpha   90.00
_cell.angle_beta   90.00
_cell.angle_gamma   90.00
#
_symmetry.space_group_name_H-M   'P 1'
#
loop_
_entity.id
_entity.type
_entity.pdbx_description
1 polymer ?
#
loop_
_entity_poly.entity_id
_entity_poly.type
_entity_poly.pdbx_seq_one_letter_code
_entity_poly.pdbx_strand_id
1 'polypeptide(L)'
;MKFVWLLCWLSVRIATTQATSHWMVTETGLIQPRDDSPFLMANPFDLLSFLNQDTRWENIFNLYHNLIYRQENINRLWVKLESDANFDKHIAENEFCEKVGNIDLVDWYTSFLEDGRFKGIPEKDFSLQRSEYGDTEIPDCKKISSLTFSMFAFEHLDVSS
;
A
#
# COMPACT_ATOMS: atom_id res chain seq x y z
N MET A 1 37.89 17.04 46.70
CA MET A 1 37.03 18.05 46.04
C MET A 1 36.26 17.51 44.83
N LYS A 2 36.88 16.80 43.87
CA LYS A 2 36.18 16.23 42.69
C LYS A 2 35.05 15.24 43.03
N PHE A 3 35.23 14.44 44.08
CA PHE A 3 34.24 13.44 44.53
C PHE A 3 32.96 14.08 45.09
N VAL A 4 33.09 15.21 45.78
CA VAL A 4 31.94 15.96 46.34
C VAL A 4 31.12 16.61 45.22
N TRP A 5 31.79 17.08 44.17
CA TRP A 5 31.12 17.64 43.00
C TRP A 5 30.37 16.58 42.19
N LEU A 6 30.96 15.39 42.02
CA LEU A 6 30.29 14.23 41.42
C LEU A 6 29.06 13.79 42.21
N LEU A 7 29.16 13.76 43.55
CA LEU A 7 28.03 13.42 44.43
C LEU A 7 26.91 14.47 44.36
N CYS A 8 27.24 15.76 44.30
CA CYS A 8 26.24 16.83 44.08
C CYS A 8 25.58 16.74 42.71
N TRP A 9 26.33 16.40 41.66
CA TRP A 9 25.75 16.17 40.34
C TRP A 9 24.82 14.97 40.34
N LEU A 10 25.20 13.87 41.00
CA LEU A 10 24.37 12.68 41.08
C LEU A 10 23.08 12.94 41.87
N SER A 11 23.15 13.66 43.00
CA SER A 11 21.97 13.97 43.82
C SER A 11 20.96 14.87 43.11
N VAL A 12 21.43 15.86 42.35
CA VAL A 12 20.56 16.72 41.52
C VAL A 12 19.89 15.90 40.40
N ARG A 13 20.58 14.91 39.82
CA ARG A 13 19.99 14.02 38.82
C ARG A 13 18.94 13.09 39.42
N ILE A 14 19.17 12.53 40.60
CA ILE A 14 18.20 11.66 41.28
C ILE A 14 16.96 12.44 41.74
N ALA A 15 17.12 13.71 42.16
CA ALA A 15 15.99 14.54 42.56
C ALA A 15 15.06 14.92 41.39
N THR A 16 15.51 14.78 40.14
CA THR A 16 14.73 15.11 38.93
C THR A 16 14.11 13.89 38.25
N THR A 17 14.43 12.67 38.69
CA THR A 17 13.78 11.47 38.18
C THR A 17 12.39 11.33 38.80
N GLN A 18 11.37 11.72 38.05
CA GLN A 18 9.98 11.37 38.37
C GLN A 18 9.77 9.90 38.02
N ALA A 19 9.76 9.04 39.03
CA ALA A 19 9.29 7.67 38.89
C ALA A 19 7.76 7.70 38.98
N THR A 20 7.07 7.53 37.85
CA THR A 20 5.63 7.34 37.84
C THR A 20 5.32 5.86 37.94
N SER A 21 4.41 5.48 38.82
CA SER A 21 3.89 4.12 38.82
C SER A 21 2.84 4.01 37.71
N HIS A 22 3.07 3.13 36.74
CA HIS A 22 2.11 2.83 35.67
C HIS A 22 0.83 2.13 36.18
N TRP A 23 0.90 1.59 37.39
CA TRP A 23 -0.17 0.87 38.06
C TRP A 23 -0.55 1.58 39.36
N MET A 24 -1.83 1.53 39.70
CA MET A 24 -2.38 1.98 40.98
C MET A 24 -3.31 0.91 41.56
N VAL A 25 -3.46 0.93 42.88
CA VAL A 25 -4.41 0.08 43.60
C VAL A 25 -5.55 0.98 44.08
N THR A 26 -6.77 0.62 43.70
CA THR A 26 -7.99 1.32 44.12
C THR A 26 -8.34 1.03 45.57
N GLU A 27 -9.22 1.82 46.17
CA GLU A 27 -9.73 1.59 47.54
C GLU A 27 -10.40 0.22 47.71
N THR A 28 -10.94 -0.33 46.63
CA THR A 28 -11.53 -1.67 46.56
C THR A 28 -10.49 -2.80 46.38
N GLY A 29 -9.19 -2.47 46.34
CA GLY A 29 -8.09 -3.42 46.17
C GLY A 29 -7.85 -3.88 44.73
N LEU A 30 -8.48 -3.25 43.74
CA LEU A 30 -8.29 -3.59 42.32
C LEU A 30 -7.03 -2.90 41.78
N ILE A 31 -6.22 -3.65 41.04
CA ILE A 31 -5.06 -3.13 40.31
C ILE A 31 -5.56 -2.57 38.97
N GLN A 32 -5.26 -1.31 38.71
CA GLN A 32 -5.67 -0.62 37.48
C GLN A 32 -4.50 0.18 36.91
N PRO A 33 -4.42 0.30 35.57
CA PRO A 33 -3.44 1.18 34.96
C PRO A 33 -3.80 2.64 35.27
N ARG A 34 -2.78 3.49 35.40
CA ARG A 34 -2.97 4.94 35.47
C ARG A 34 -3.50 5.47 34.13
N ASP A 35 -4.27 6.55 34.14
CA ASP A 35 -4.91 7.10 32.92
C ASP A 35 -3.91 7.46 31.80
N ASP A 36 -2.68 7.80 32.17
CA ASP A 36 -1.56 8.12 31.28
C ASP A 36 -0.65 6.91 30.99
N SER A 37 -1.05 5.71 31.41
CA SER A 37 -0.25 4.50 31.23
C SER A 37 -0.45 3.92 29.81
N PRO A 38 0.64 3.49 29.13
CA PRO A 38 0.53 2.78 27.86
C PRO A 38 -0.07 1.37 28.02
N PHE A 39 -0.16 0.85 29.25
CA PHE A 39 -0.63 -0.49 29.57
C PHE A 39 -2.15 -0.53 29.79
N LEU A 40 -2.92 -0.25 28.74
CA LEU A 40 -4.38 -0.32 28.82
C LEU A 40 -4.85 -1.78 28.88
N MET A 41 -5.70 -2.09 29.86
CA MET A 41 -6.37 -3.39 30.01
C MET A 41 -7.88 -3.23 29.80
N ALA A 42 -8.49 -4.14 29.03
CA ALA A 42 -9.93 -4.14 28.82
C ALA A 42 -10.70 -4.50 30.09
N ASN A 43 -10.16 -5.43 30.88
CA ASN A 43 -10.75 -5.90 32.13
C ASN A 43 -9.70 -5.82 33.26
N PRO A 44 -9.91 -5.01 34.32
CA PRO A 44 -8.96 -4.86 35.42
C PRO A 44 -8.67 -6.13 36.23
N PHE A 45 -9.61 -7.07 36.23
CA PHE A 45 -9.56 -8.32 36.99
C PHE A 45 -8.98 -9.49 36.19
N ASP A 46 -8.56 -9.27 34.94
CA ASP A 46 -7.90 -10.29 34.14
C ASP A 46 -6.41 -10.37 34.48
N LEU A 47 -6.10 -11.25 35.44
CA LEU A 47 -4.73 -11.50 35.89
C LEU A 47 -3.82 -12.00 34.75
N LEU A 48 -4.34 -12.80 33.82
CA LEU A 48 -3.50 -13.34 32.74
C LEU A 48 -3.09 -12.22 31.77
N SER A 49 -4.02 -11.33 31.44
CA SER A 49 -3.71 -10.12 30.66
C SER A 49 -2.74 -9.19 31.39
N PHE A 50 -2.81 -9.10 32.71
CA PHE A 50 -1.86 -8.33 33.52
C PHE A 50 -0.45 -8.96 33.54
N LEU A 51 -0.35 -10.29 33.66
CA LEU A 51 0.94 -10.98 33.67
C LEU A 51 1.63 -10.98 32.30
N ASN A 52 0.85 -10.91 31.21
CA ASN A 52 1.38 -10.91 29.84
C ASN A 52 1.74 -9.52 29.31
N GLN A 53 1.76 -8.47 30.14
CA GLN A 53 2.04 -7.10 29.69
C GLN A 53 3.45 -6.95 29.11
N ASP A 54 4.45 -7.64 29.65
CA ASP A 54 5.83 -7.61 29.12
C ASP A 54 5.90 -8.20 27.71
N THR A 55 5.33 -9.39 27.50
CA THR A 55 5.28 -10.02 26.17
C THR A 55 4.49 -9.19 25.18
N ARG A 56 3.40 -8.55 25.63
CA ARG A 56 2.61 -7.63 24.79
C ARG A 56 3.43 -6.41 24.38
N TRP A 57 4.21 -5.85 25.30
CA TRP A 57 5.11 -4.73 25.03
C TRP A 57 6.18 -5.10 24.00
N GLU A 58 6.83 -6.26 24.16
CA GLU A 58 7.80 -6.78 23.19
C GLU A 58 7.19 -6.94 21.80
N ASN A 59 5.97 -7.48 21.72
CA ASN A 59 5.26 -7.64 20.45
C ASN A 59 4.96 -6.29 19.78
N ILE A 60 4.53 -5.29 20.54
CA ILE A 60 4.29 -3.93 20.02
C ILE A 60 5.59 -3.34 19.49
N PHE A 61 6.69 -3.49 20.22
CA PHE A 61 7.99 -2.99 19.82
C PHE A 61 8.50 -3.67 18.53
N ASN A 62 8.33 -4.99 18.44
CA ASN A 62 8.65 -5.75 17.23
C ASN A 62 7.80 -5.32 16.04
N LEU A 63 6.49 -5.09 16.23
CA LEU A 63 5.61 -4.57 15.18
C LEU A 63 6.04 -3.17 14.73
N TYR A 64 6.37 -2.28 15.66
CA TYR A 64 6.85 -0.94 15.37
C TYR A 64 8.10 -0.96 14.49
N HIS A 65 9.09 -1.78 14.84
CA HIS A 65 10.31 -1.94 14.03
C HIS A 65 10.02 -2.50 12.64
N ASN A 66 9.14 -3.50 12.54
CA ASN A 66 8.72 -4.04 11.25
C ASN A 66 8.01 -2.99 10.38
N LEU A 67 7.20 -2.12 10.98
CA LEU A 67 6.52 -1.04 10.26
C LEU A 67 7.50 0.02 9.75
N ILE A 68 8.46 0.44 10.57
CA ILE A 68 9.53 1.36 10.13
C ILE A 68 10.28 0.77 8.95
N TYR A 69 10.71 -0.48 9.06
CA TYR A 69 11.45 -1.16 8.00
C TYR A 69 10.65 -1.24 6.69
N ARG A 70 9.35 -1.55 6.78
CA ARG A 70 8.45 -1.56 5.61
C ARG A 70 8.27 -0.17 5.02
N GLN A 71 8.14 0.85 5.86
CA GLN A 71 8.02 2.24 5.40
C GLN A 71 9.25 2.68 4.63
N GLU A 72 10.46 2.36 5.11
CA GLU A 72 11.71 2.64 4.41
C GLU A 72 11.76 1.93 3.04
N ASN A 73 11.35 0.66 2.98
CA ASN A 73 11.29 -0.07 1.71
C ASN A 73 10.32 0.56 0.72
N ILE A 74 9.12 0.95 1.17
CA ILE A 74 8.13 1.63 0.34
C ILE A 74 8.71 2.96 -0.16
N ASN A 75 9.34 3.74 0.71
CA ASN A 75 9.96 5.00 0.33
C ASN A 75 11.07 4.78 -0.72
N ARG A 76 11.89 3.74 -0.57
CA ARG A 76 12.92 3.38 -1.56
C ARG A 76 12.30 3.02 -2.92
N LEU A 77 11.18 2.30 -2.93
CA LEU A 77 10.45 1.98 -4.15
C LEU A 77 9.88 3.23 -4.82
N TRP A 78 9.35 4.18 -4.04
CA TRP A 78 8.87 5.46 -4.56
C TRP A 78 9.99 6.30 -5.18
N VAL A 79 11.15 6.40 -4.54
CA VAL A 79 12.31 7.11 -5.13
C VAL A 79 12.73 6.48 -6.46
N LYS A 80 12.71 5.15 -6.55
CA LYS A 80 13.01 4.45 -7.81
C LYS A 80 11.95 4.77 -8.88
N LEU A 81 10.68 4.69 -8.52
CA LEU A 81 9.58 5.00 -9.44
C LEU A 81 9.65 6.45 -9.92
N GLU A 82 9.94 7.41 -9.04
CA GLU A 82 10.09 8.82 -9.39
C GLU A 82 11.29 9.05 -10.34
N SER A 83 12.38 8.32 -10.14
CA SER A 83 13.52 8.32 -11.07
C SER A 83 13.12 7.79 -12.45
N ASP A 84 12.40 6.66 -12.49
CA ASP A 84 11.96 6.01 -13.73
C ASP A 84 10.80 6.79 -14.41
N ALA A 85 10.01 7.56 -13.64
CA ALA A 85 8.92 8.42 -14.09
C ALA A 85 9.39 9.73 -14.75
N ASN A 86 10.70 9.96 -14.89
CA ASN A 86 11.23 10.93 -15.86
C ASN A 86 10.89 10.54 -17.33
N PHE A 87 10.11 9.48 -17.56
CA PHE A 87 9.43 9.21 -18.83
C PHE A 87 8.72 10.44 -19.41
N ASP A 88 8.12 11.30 -18.59
CA ASP A 88 7.47 12.54 -19.07
C ASP A 88 8.46 13.47 -19.77
N LYS A 89 9.73 13.50 -19.34
CA LYS A 89 10.79 14.26 -20.03
C LYS A 89 11.15 13.63 -21.36
N HIS A 90 11.24 12.29 -21.42
CA HIS A 90 11.49 11.58 -22.67
C HIS A 90 10.35 11.70 -23.68
N ILE A 91 9.09 11.76 -23.23
CA ILE A 91 7.94 12.09 -24.07
C ILE A 91 8.04 13.53 -24.57
N ALA A 92 8.34 14.48 -23.68
CA ALA A 92 8.42 15.90 -24.03
C ALA A 92 9.58 16.26 -24.97
N GLU A 93 10.67 15.47 -24.97
CA GLU A 93 11.84 15.66 -25.85
C GLU A 93 11.66 15.02 -27.23
N ASN A 94 10.60 14.24 -27.46
CA ASN A 94 10.38 13.58 -28.74
C ASN A 94 9.75 14.56 -29.75
N GLU A 95 10.47 14.87 -30.82
CA GLU A 95 10.06 15.79 -31.91
C GLU A 95 8.76 15.37 -32.60
N PHE A 96 8.40 14.07 -32.52
CA PHE A 96 7.15 13.53 -33.07
C PHE A 96 6.00 13.44 -32.04
N CYS A 97 6.24 13.81 -30.78
CA CYS A 97 5.20 13.81 -29.76
C CYS A 97 4.52 15.17 -29.70
N GLU A 98 3.47 15.32 -30.50
CA GLU A 98 2.60 16.48 -30.44
C GLU A 98 1.73 16.38 -29.17
N LYS A 99 1.83 17.37 -28.27
CA LYS A 99 1.00 17.44 -27.06
C LYS A 99 -0.46 17.61 -27.46
N VAL A 100 -1.19 16.51 -27.56
CA VAL A 100 -2.66 16.55 -27.50
C VAL A 100 -3.00 17.21 -26.17
N GLY A 101 -3.76 18.32 -26.23
CA GLY A 101 -4.04 19.20 -25.10
C GLY A 101 -4.54 18.45 -23.86
N ASN A 102 -4.50 19.13 -22.71
CA ASN A 102 -4.77 18.59 -21.38
C ASN A 102 -5.99 17.66 -21.37
N ILE A 103 -5.74 16.35 -21.40
CA ILE A 103 -6.75 15.30 -21.40
C ILE A 103 -7.30 15.27 -19.98
N ASP A 104 -8.51 15.76 -19.77
CA ASP A 104 -9.15 15.71 -18.46
C ASP A 104 -9.44 14.25 -18.09
N LEU A 105 -9.56 13.93 -16.80
CA LEU A 105 -9.86 12.57 -16.33
C LEU A 105 -11.16 12.04 -16.98
N VAL A 106 -12.08 12.94 -17.32
CA VAL A 106 -13.32 12.62 -18.06
C VAL A 106 -13.04 12.10 -19.47
N ASP A 107 -12.04 12.65 -20.18
CA ASP A 107 -11.69 12.22 -21.53
C ASP A 107 -11.11 10.79 -21.58
N TRP A 108 -10.50 10.33 -20.47
CA TRP A 108 -10.06 8.94 -20.36
C TRP A 108 -11.23 7.97 -20.39
N TYR A 109 -12.35 8.32 -19.73
CA TYR A 109 -13.54 7.48 -19.66
C TYR A 109 -14.40 7.54 -20.92
N THR A 110 -14.41 8.66 -21.65
CA THR A 110 -15.18 8.80 -22.90
C THR A 110 -14.49 8.15 -24.11
N SER A 111 -13.16 7.98 -24.06
CA SER A 111 -12.38 7.39 -25.15
C SER A 111 -12.78 5.96 -25.55
N PHE A 112 -13.39 5.19 -24.64
CA PHE A 112 -13.89 3.84 -24.93
C PHE A 112 -15.25 3.82 -25.63
N LEU A 113 -16.01 4.92 -25.56
CA LEU A 113 -17.40 4.99 -26.05
C LEU A 113 -17.56 5.89 -27.27
N GLU A 114 -16.59 6.77 -27.55
CA GLU A 114 -16.65 7.65 -28.72
C GLU A 114 -15.91 7.08 -29.92
N ASP A 115 -16.70 6.69 -30.93
CA ASP A 115 -16.23 6.52 -32.30
C ASP A 115 -15.54 7.83 -32.71
N GLY A 116 -14.24 7.80 -33.03
CA GLY A 116 -13.35 8.98 -33.05
C GLY A 116 -13.66 10.06 -34.12
N ARG A 117 -14.87 10.03 -34.67
CA ARG A 117 -15.51 11.07 -35.49
C ARG A 117 -15.62 12.41 -34.74
N PHE A 118 -15.78 12.40 -33.42
CA PHE A 118 -15.87 13.64 -32.62
C PHE A 118 -14.54 14.41 -32.56
N LYS A 119 -13.40 13.74 -32.78
CA LYS A 119 -12.06 14.33 -32.79
C LYS A 119 -11.56 14.74 -34.18
N GLY A 120 -12.43 14.71 -35.21
CA GLY A 120 -12.07 15.13 -36.56
C GLY A 120 -11.06 14.21 -37.27
N ILE A 121 -10.84 13.01 -36.73
CA ILE A 121 -9.95 12.01 -37.34
C ILE A 121 -10.73 11.38 -38.50
N PRO A 122 -10.17 11.33 -39.73
CA PRO A 122 -10.88 10.80 -40.88
C PRO A 122 -11.06 9.28 -40.74
N GLU A 123 -12.23 8.78 -41.13
CA GLU A 123 -12.65 7.36 -40.99
C GLU A 123 -11.67 6.34 -41.59
N LYS A 124 -10.89 6.77 -42.58
CA LYS A 124 -9.81 5.99 -43.20
C LYS A 124 -8.68 5.60 -42.22
N ASP A 125 -8.47 6.37 -41.16
CA ASP A 125 -7.42 6.11 -40.16
C ASP A 125 -7.91 5.16 -39.05
N PHE A 126 -9.23 4.99 -38.90
CA PHE A 126 -9.86 3.94 -38.08
C PHE A 126 -10.06 2.63 -38.84
N SER A 127 -9.97 2.69 -40.16
CA SER A 127 -10.08 1.52 -41.01
C SER A 127 -8.78 0.71 -40.85
N LEU A 128 -8.78 -0.26 -39.94
CA LEU A 128 -7.82 -1.35 -39.99
C LEU A 128 -7.92 -1.92 -41.41
N GLN A 129 -6.88 -1.72 -42.22
CA GLN A 129 -6.78 -2.39 -43.51
C GLN A 129 -6.91 -3.88 -43.20
N ARG A 130 -8.09 -4.44 -43.49
CA ARG A 130 -8.29 -5.88 -43.45
C ARG A 130 -7.28 -6.41 -44.45
N SER A 131 -6.18 -6.97 -43.96
CA SER A 131 -5.26 -7.67 -44.83
C SER A 131 -6.12 -8.69 -45.59
N GLU A 132 -5.95 -8.74 -46.90
CA GLU A 132 -6.51 -9.80 -47.75
C GLU A 132 -5.78 -11.11 -47.43
N TYR A 133 -5.87 -11.55 -46.18
CA TYR A 133 -5.49 -12.89 -45.80
C TYR A 133 -6.67 -13.76 -46.23
N GLY A 134 -6.54 -14.34 -47.42
CA GLY A 134 -7.54 -15.22 -48.01
C GLY A 134 -7.95 -16.33 -47.06
N ASP A 135 -9.23 -16.74 -47.16
CA ASP A 135 -9.91 -17.80 -46.38
C ASP A 135 -8.99 -18.56 -45.42
N THR A 136 -8.74 -17.96 -44.26
CA THR A 136 -8.15 -18.70 -43.15
C THR A 136 -9.21 -19.64 -42.63
N GLU A 137 -9.05 -20.92 -42.96
CA GLU A 137 -9.64 -22.00 -42.18
C GLU A 137 -9.49 -21.66 -40.69
N ILE A 138 -10.63 -21.58 -40.01
CA ILE A 138 -10.69 -21.28 -38.57
C ILE A 138 -9.72 -22.25 -37.88
N PRO A 139 -8.66 -21.76 -37.21
CA PRO A 139 -7.66 -22.66 -36.64
C PRO A 139 -8.34 -23.52 -35.58
N ASP A 140 -8.25 -24.84 -35.74
CA ASP A 140 -8.78 -25.78 -34.76
C ASP A 140 -7.88 -25.78 -33.53
N CYS A 141 -8.17 -24.85 -32.61
CA CYS A 141 -7.47 -24.67 -31.33
C CYS A 141 -7.45 -25.95 -30.48
N LYS A 142 -8.33 -26.92 -30.76
CA LYS A 142 -8.36 -28.23 -30.10
C LYS A 142 -7.15 -29.09 -30.45
N LYS A 143 -6.54 -28.86 -31.62
CA LYS A 143 -5.38 -29.63 -32.10
C LYS A 143 -4.06 -29.13 -31.51
N ILE A 144 -4.02 -27.87 -31.09
CA ILE A 144 -2.81 -27.15 -30.64
C ILE A 144 -2.69 -27.19 -29.10
N SER A 145 -3.80 -27.39 -28.38
CA SER A 145 -3.79 -27.46 -26.92
C SER A 145 -4.64 -28.61 -26.39
N SER A 146 -4.02 -29.54 -25.67
CA SER A 146 -4.71 -30.59 -24.90
C SER A 146 -5.17 -30.05 -23.53
N LEU A 147 -5.88 -28.93 -23.52
CA LEU A 147 -6.48 -28.40 -22.29
C LEU A 147 -7.55 -29.39 -21.80
N THR A 148 -7.48 -29.76 -20.52
CA THR A 148 -8.41 -30.71 -19.90
C THR A 148 -9.84 -30.15 -19.79
N PHE A 149 -10.01 -28.84 -19.99
CA PHE A 149 -11.28 -28.15 -19.99
C PHE A 149 -11.38 -27.18 -21.18
N SER A 150 -12.55 -27.16 -21.81
CA SER A 150 -12.89 -26.22 -22.88
C SER A 150 -13.65 -25.03 -22.31
N MET A 151 -13.43 -23.82 -22.83
CA MET A 151 -14.13 -22.61 -22.38
C MET A 151 -15.64 -22.68 -22.60
N PHE A 152 -16.10 -23.53 -23.54
CA PHE A 152 -17.50 -23.89 -23.77
C PHE A 152 -18.13 -24.75 -22.66
N ALA A 153 -17.35 -25.25 -21.69
CA ALA A 153 -17.85 -26.08 -20.60
C ALA A 153 -18.41 -25.26 -19.42
N PHE A 154 -18.36 -23.93 -19.49
CA PHE A 154 -18.90 -23.05 -18.46
C PHE A 154 -20.24 -22.46 -18.93
N GLU A 155 -21.34 -22.94 -18.35
CA GLU A 155 -22.71 -22.45 -18.63
C GLU A 155 -22.90 -20.95 -18.39
N HIS A 156 -21.97 -20.29 -17.68
CA HIS A 156 -22.09 -18.89 -17.29
C HIS A 156 -21.46 -17.92 -18.29
N LEU A 157 -20.78 -18.44 -19.31
CA LEU A 157 -20.18 -17.62 -20.36
C LEU A 157 -21.11 -17.65 -21.57
N ASP A 158 -22.15 -16.81 -21.52
CA ASP A 158 -22.92 -16.47 -22.72
C ASP A 158 -21.97 -15.77 -23.70
N VAL A 159 -21.55 -16.51 -24.73
CA VAL A 159 -20.82 -15.95 -25.86
C VAL A 159 -21.85 -15.25 -26.73
N SER A 160 -21.93 -13.92 -26.63
CA SER A 160 -22.70 -13.12 -27.58
C SER A 160 -22.06 -13.28 -28.97
N SER A 161 -22.73 -14.05 -29.82
CA SER A 161 -22.46 -14.17 -31.26
C SER A 161 -22.82 -12.88 -32.00
#